data_AF-A0A8K0M8J4-F1
#
_entry.id   AF-A0A8K0M8J4-F1
#
_cell.length_a   1.000
_cell.length_b   1.000
_cell.length_c   1.000
_cell.angle_alpha   90.00
_cell.angle_beta   90.00
_cell.angle_gamma   90.00
#
_symmetry.space_group_name_H-M   'P 1'
#
loop_
_entity.id
_entity.type
_entity.pdbx_description
1 polymer ?
#
loop_
_entity_poly.entity_id
_entity_poly.type
_entity_poly.pdbx_seq_one_letter_code
_entity_poly.pdbx_strand_id
1 'polypeptide(L)'
;MSTTMMTYLNYMSTWDTESDENIDKLITEQSLFVGLGDFDSDSAVDSEFNTLTDLATTVRDETIAADATQIAADAAAVSSIWSFGLGMAAFAALEVAVTVEKGVVSSKSKELNDKLATADTDISSKINPNVHLYVVQYKANNDLIASKAPVGLDTRTCRSLLMQFLAQVQHLDKKLDAVGFRKYAESARKLFDSSEIDKVYDALDTLNLSEKTDADIQQYMGFIKGLNYPSTELAFVQNTSIAIMSIKLGIANRTIKENAEAAGLQVEEVESSAFGMLDATGKFITVVAVIMSVVDTVFEILNIVDVVEQTNDMCNQLNGTIKDSYKNYFNGIKTASQKYNEAIAQAGLA
;
A
#
# COMPACT_ATOMS: atom_id res chain seq x y z
N MET A 1 1.71 1.03 20.65
CA MET A 1 1.99 2.16 19.74
C MET A 1 3.47 2.20 19.40
N SER A 2 4.33 1.90 20.38
CA SER A 2 5.74 1.50 20.23
C SER A 2 6.04 0.62 19.00
N THR A 3 5.29 -0.47 18.81
CA THR A 3 5.52 -1.40 17.69
C THR A 3 5.33 -0.77 16.30
N THR A 4 4.42 0.20 16.14
CA THR A 4 4.19 0.84 14.84
C THR A 4 5.39 1.71 14.42
N MET A 5 5.95 2.49 15.35
CA MET A 5 7.09 3.34 15.06
C MET A 5 8.39 2.53 14.92
N MET A 6 8.55 1.46 15.71
CA MET A 6 9.64 0.49 15.50
C MET A 6 9.57 -0.17 14.13
N THR A 7 8.41 -0.69 13.73
CA THR A 7 8.24 -1.31 12.41
C THR A 7 8.52 -0.32 11.28
N TYR A 8 8.06 0.92 11.42
CA TYR A 8 8.33 1.98 10.47
C TYR A 8 9.83 2.27 10.33
N LEU A 9 10.51 2.54 11.44
CA LEU A 9 11.94 2.83 11.46
C LEU A 9 12.79 1.66 10.97
N ASN A 10 12.45 0.43 11.39
CA ASN A 10 13.08 -0.79 10.92
C ASN A 10 12.95 -0.97 9.40
N TYR A 11 11.77 -0.69 8.85
CA TYR A 11 11.58 -0.81 7.41
C TYR A 11 12.33 0.30 6.66
N MET A 12 12.21 1.55 7.10
CA MET A 12 12.88 2.70 6.45
C MET A 12 14.40 2.61 6.51
N SER A 13 14.97 2.02 7.57
CA SER A 13 16.41 1.84 7.69
C SER A 13 17.00 0.93 6.61
N THR A 14 16.21 0.01 6.03
CA THR A 14 16.68 -0.91 4.96
C THR A 14 16.96 -0.23 3.62
N TRP A 15 16.54 1.04 3.49
CA TRP A 15 16.63 1.82 2.27
C TRP A 15 17.83 2.77 2.22
N ASP A 16 18.58 2.91 3.32
CA ASP A 16 19.67 3.88 3.49
C ASP A 16 20.82 3.73 2.48
N THR A 17 21.04 2.51 2.01
CA THR A 17 22.12 2.09 1.10
C THR A 17 21.60 1.76 -0.30
N GLU A 18 20.32 2.02 -0.58
CA GLU A 18 19.73 1.76 -1.88
C GLU A 18 20.32 2.68 -2.97
N SER A 19 20.35 2.17 -4.20
CA SER A 19 20.81 2.88 -5.38
C SER A 19 19.86 4.00 -5.81
N ASP A 20 20.43 5.05 -6.37
CA ASP A 20 19.68 6.20 -6.91
C ASP A 20 18.67 5.74 -7.98
N GLU A 21 19.07 4.80 -8.85
CA GLU A 21 18.19 4.25 -9.89
C GLU A 21 16.92 3.61 -9.31
N ASN A 22 17.06 2.85 -8.22
CA ASN A 22 15.91 2.21 -7.58
C ASN A 22 15.04 3.21 -6.84
N ILE A 23 15.63 4.22 -6.23
CA ILE A 23 14.87 5.30 -5.56
C ILE A 23 14.12 6.13 -6.61
N ASP A 24 14.74 6.48 -7.74
CA ASP A 24 14.13 7.25 -8.81
C ASP A 24 12.94 6.51 -9.44
N LYS A 25 12.96 5.18 -9.50
CA LYS A 25 11.79 4.36 -9.91
C LYS A 25 10.60 4.54 -8.97
N LEU A 26 10.84 4.64 -7.66
CA LEU A 26 9.79 4.88 -6.65
C LEU A 26 9.26 6.30 -6.72
N ILE A 27 10.15 7.28 -6.92
CA ILE A 27 9.77 8.69 -7.10
C ILE A 27 8.96 8.87 -8.40
N THR A 28 9.31 8.14 -9.45
CA THR A 28 8.55 8.12 -10.71
C THR A 28 7.14 7.54 -10.49
N GLU A 29 7.01 6.43 -9.75
CA GLU A 29 5.70 5.89 -9.36
C GLU A 29 4.86 6.92 -8.59
N GLN A 30 5.47 7.59 -7.61
CA GLN A 30 4.79 8.62 -6.82
C GLN A 30 4.37 9.80 -7.70
N SER A 31 5.23 10.24 -8.62
CA SER A 31 4.91 11.33 -9.55
C SER A 31 3.75 10.97 -10.48
N LEU A 32 3.68 9.73 -10.95
CA LEU A 32 2.55 9.21 -11.72
C LEU A 32 1.27 9.14 -10.88
N PHE A 33 1.37 8.72 -9.63
CA PHE A 33 0.25 8.71 -8.67
C PHE A 33 -0.31 10.13 -8.47
N VAL A 34 0.57 11.10 -8.23
CA VAL A 34 0.20 12.52 -8.12
C VAL A 34 -0.42 13.02 -9.44
N GLY A 35 0.08 12.57 -10.58
CA GLY A 35 -0.42 12.97 -11.90
C GLY A 35 -1.71 12.29 -12.38
N LEU A 36 -2.36 11.42 -11.59
CA LEU A 36 -3.53 10.65 -12.06
C LEU A 36 -4.73 11.52 -12.43
N GLY A 37 -4.98 12.60 -11.69
CA GLY A 37 -6.08 13.52 -11.94
C GLY A 37 -7.47 12.88 -11.77
N ASP A 38 -8.43 13.34 -12.57
CA ASP A 38 -9.78 12.78 -12.62
C ASP A 38 -9.94 11.80 -13.79
N PHE A 39 -10.64 10.70 -13.56
CA PHE A 39 -10.91 9.68 -14.58
C PHE A 39 -12.13 8.82 -14.20
N ASP A 40 -12.76 8.21 -15.20
CA ASP A 40 -13.78 7.19 -15.01
C ASP A 40 -13.17 5.79 -15.20
N SER A 41 -13.39 4.93 -14.22
CA SER A 41 -12.88 3.55 -14.23
C SER A 41 -13.97 2.51 -14.35
N ASP A 42 -15.21 2.84 -14.03
CA ASP A 42 -16.24 1.83 -13.81
C ASP A 42 -16.58 1.09 -15.09
N SER A 43 -16.67 1.80 -16.23
CA SER A 43 -16.92 1.18 -17.52
C SER A 43 -15.77 0.28 -17.98
N ALA A 44 -14.52 0.65 -17.67
CA ALA A 44 -13.34 -0.14 -18.01
C ALA A 44 -13.30 -1.44 -17.18
N VAL A 45 -13.59 -1.33 -15.88
CA VAL A 45 -13.74 -2.48 -14.97
C VAL A 45 -14.89 -3.37 -15.43
N ASP A 46 -16.08 -2.80 -15.69
CA ASP A 46 -17.25 -3.56 -16.14
C ASP A 46 -16.97 -4.31 -17.44
N SER A 47 -16.35 -3.65 -18.42
CA SER A 47 -15.99 -4.28 -19.69
C SER A 47 -15.02 -5.45 -19.50
N GLU A 48 -13.99 -5.29 -18.65
CA GLU A 48 -13.02 -6.35 -18.41
C GLU A 48 -13.64 -7.52 -17.64
N PHE A 49 -14.39 -7.24 -16.59
CA PHE A 49 -15.00 -8.27 -15.77
C PHE A 49 -16.11 -9.03 -16.50
N ASN A 50 -16.82 -8.41 -17.45
CA ASN A 50 -17.73 -9.15 -18.31
C ASN A 50 -16.99 -10.23 -19.12
N THR A 51 -15.82 -9.90 -19.69
CA THR A 51 -14.99 -10.89 -20.40
C THR A 51 -14.48 -11.99 -19.47
N LEU A 52 -14.02 -11.64 -18.26
CA LEU A 52 -13.56 -12.60 -17.26
C LEU A 52 -14.69 -13.53 -16.80
N THR A 53 -15.88 -13.01 -16.55
CA THR A 53 -17.05 -13.80 -16.17
C THR A 53 -17.51 -14.73 -17.30
N ASP A 54 -17.47 -14.28 -18.55
CA ASP A 54 -17.81 -15.13 -19.71
C ASP A 54 -16.82 -16.30 -19.86
N LEU A 55 -15.52 -16.03 -19.71
CA LEU A 55 -14.47 -17.05 -19.73
C LEU A 55 -14.60 -18.02 -18.55
N ALA A 56 -14.81 -17.52 -17.33
CA ALA A 56 -15.02 -18.35 -16.15
C ALA A 56 -16.28 -19.22 -16.27
N THR A 57 -17.36 -18.68 -16.83
CA THR A 57 -18.60 -19.41 -17.10
C THR A 57 -18.35 -20.54 -18.10
N THR A 58 -17.58 -20.27 -19.15
CA THR A 58 -17.20 -21.29 -20.14
C THR A 58 -16.38 -22.41 -19.48
N VAL A 59 -15.39 -22.06 -18.66
CA VAL A 59 -14.56 -23.04 -17.92
C VAL A 59 -15.43 -23.89 -16.99
N ARG A 60 -16.35 -23.27 -16.23
CA ARG A 60 -17.30 -24.00 -15.39
C ARG A 60 -18.13 -24.99 -16.19
N ASP A 61 -18.73 -24.53 -17.29
CA ASP A 61 -19.64 -25.36 -18.09
C ASP A 61 -18.89 -26.53 -18.75
N GLU A 62 -17.66 -26.31 -19.21
CA GLU A 62 -16.77 -27.35 -19.74
C GLU A 62 -16.34 -28.32 -18.63
N THR A 63 -16.01 -27.83 -17.44
CA THR A 63 -15.60 -28.65 -16.28
C THR A 63 -16.73 -29.57 -15.82
N ILE A 64 -17.97 -29.07 -15.75
CA ILE A 64 -19.15 -29.88 -15.40
C ILE A 64 -19.39 -30.99 -16.44
N ALA A 65 -19.05 -30.73 -17.71
CA ALA A 65 -19.23 -31.68 -18.80
C ALA A 65 -18.05 -32.67 -18.95
N ALA A 66 -16.94 -32.46 -18.26
CA ALA A 66 -15.69 -33.19 -18.44
C ALA A 66 -15.58 -34.45 -17.55
N ASP A 67 -14.62 -35.33 -17.86
CA ASP A 67 -14.28 -36.47 -17.02
C ASP A 67 -13.38 -36.08 -15.83
N ALA A 68 -13.24 -36.98 -14.85
CA ALA A 68 -12.52 -36.72 -13.60
C ALA A 68 -11.04 -36.30 -13.80
N THR A 69 -10.40 -36.65 -14.93
CA THR A 69 -9.00 -36.30 -15.18
C THR A 69 -8.88 -34.87 -15.70
N GLN A 70 -9.79 -34.45 -16.57
CA GLN A 70 -9.85 -33.08 -17.08
C GLN A 70 -10.36 -32.10 -16.00
N ILE A 71 -11.28 -32.52 -15.14
CA ILE A 71 -11.71 -31.78 -13.94
C ILE A 71 -10.53 -31.48 -13.02
N ALA A 72 -9.69 -32.47 -12.71
CA ALA A 72 -8.52 -32.28 -11.85
C ALA A 72 -7.49 -31.33 -12.48
N ALA A 73 -7.30 -31.41 -13.80
CA ALA A 73 -6.36 -30.55 -14.52
C ALA A 73 -6.83 -29.10 -14.65
N ASP A 74 -8.12 -28.86 -14.87
CA ASP A 74 -8.70 -27.51 -14.89
C ASP A 74 -8.73 -26.90 -13.49
N ALA A 75 -9.00 -27.69 -12.44
CA ALA A 75 -8.83 -27.25 -11.05
C ALA A 75 -7.38 -26.85 -10.75
N ALA A 76 -6.41 -27.69 -11.16
CA ALA A 76 -5.00 -27.37 -11.03
C ALA A 76 -4.67 -26.08 -11.78
N ALA A 77 -5.19 -25.88 -13.00
CA ALA A 77 -4.99 -24.68 -13.78
C ALA A 77 -5.55 -23.42 -13.11
N VAL A 78 -6.77 -23.48 -12.56
CA VAL A 78 -7.40 -22.39 -11.81
C VAL A 78 -6.66 -22.12 -10.49
N SER A 79 -6.10 -23.15 -9.86
CA SER A 79 -5.21 -23.01 -8.70
C SER A 79 -3.80 -22.54 -9.04
N SER A 80 -3.43 -22.60 -10.31
CA SER A 80 -2.09 -22.28 -10.81
C SER A 80 -1.93 -20.85 -11.33
N ILE A 81 -3.04 -20.15 -11.44
CA ILE A 81 -3.05 -18.69 -11.43
C ILE A 81 -2.59 -18.32 -9.99
N TRP A 82 -1.86 -17.27 -9.70
CA TRP A 82 -2.48 -15.98 -9.46
C TRP A 82 -1.38 -14.96 -9.20
N SER A 83 -1.05 -14.24 -10.26
CA SER A 83 -0.58 -12.86 -10.24
C SER A 83 -1.80 -11.93 -10.29
N PHE A 84 -2.62 -11.85 -9.23
CA PHE A 84 -3.61 -10.78 -9.17
C PHE A 84 -2.85 -9.44 -9.18
N GLY A 85 -3.08 -8.66 -10.24
CA GLY A 85 -2.07 -7.84 -10.89
C GLY A 85 -1.66 -6.56 -10.18
N LEU A 86 -2.01 -6.37 -8.91
CA LEU A 86 -1.38 -5.35 -8.03
C LEU A 86 -0.67 -5.98 -6.81
N GLY A 87 -0.98 -7.24 -6.48
CA GLY A 87 -0.45 -7.98 -5.31
C GLY A 87 0.80 -8.83 -5.56
N MET A 88 1.43 -8.74 -6.75
CA MET A 88 2.53 -9.61 -7.23
C MET A 88 3.61 -9.95 -6.18
N ALA A 89 3.99 -9.02 -5.32
CA ALA A 89 5.07 -9.27 -4.36
C ALA A 89 4.70 -10.22 -3.20
N ALA A 90 3.42 -10.49 -2.96
CA ALA A 90 3.02 -11.38 -1.86
C ALA A 90 3.18 -12.87 -2.23
N PHE A 91 3.38 -13.23 -3.50
CA PHE A 91 3.20 -14.63 -3.95
C PHE A 91 4.21 -15.16 -4.99
N ALA A 92 5.41 -14.60 -5.09
CA ALA A 92 6.51 -15.21 -5.86
C ALA A 92 6.80 -16.68 -5.43
N ALA A 93 6.46 -17.07 -4.20
CA ALA A 93 6.61 -18.44 -3.69
C ALA A 93 5.65 -19.46 -4.30
N LEU A 94 4.47 -19.05 -4.82
CA LEU A 94 3.48 -19.95 -5.41
C LEU A 94 3.71 -20.18 -6.91
N GLU A 95 4.35 -19.24 -7.61
CA GLU A 95 4.69 -19.36 -9.04
C GLU A 95 5.56 -20.60 -9.33
N VAL A 96 6.35 -21.03 -8.35
CA VAL A 96 7.20 -22.24 -8.41
C VAL A 96 6.37 -23.53 -8.33
N ALA A 97 5.26 -23.56 -7.58
CA ALA A 97 4.42 -24.74 -7.41
C ALA A 97 3.61 -25.11 -8.68
N VAL A 98 3.38 -24.12 -9.55
CA VAL A 98 2.51 -24.16 -10.73
C VAL A 98 3.12 -24.85 -11.95
N THR A 99 4.44 -24.99 -11.99
CA THR A 99 5.14 -25.47 -13.19
C THR A 99 4.86 -26.95 -13.52
N VAL A 100 4.16 -27.68 -12.65
CA VAL A 100 4.14 -29.16 -12.65
C VAL A 100 3.05 -29.81 -13.54
N GLU A 101 1.93 -29.17 -13.90
CA GLU A 101 0.82 -29.86 -14.59
C GLU A 101 0.34 -29.25 -15.93
N LYS A 102 1.28 -28.92 -16.83
CA LYS A 102 0.95 -28.33 -18.17
C LYS A 102 0.37 -29.30 -19.22
N GLY A 103 0.03 -30.54 -18.86
CA GLY A 103 -0.32 -31.59 -19.85
C GLY A 103 -1.81 -31.73 -20.19
N VAL A 104 -2.73 -31.33 -19.31
CA VAL A 104 -4.16 -31.70 -19.40
C VAL A 104 -5.12 -30.51 -19.21
N VAL A 105 -4.59 -29.29 -19.01
CA VAL A 105 -5.37 -28.06 -18.83
C VAL A 105 -6.16 -27.73 -20.10
N SER A 106 -7.46 -27.43 -19.98
CA SER A 106 -8.26 -26.99 -21.13
C SER A 106 -7.73 -25.65 -21.69
N SER A 107 -7.88 -25.44 -23.00
CA SER A 107 -7.48 -24.17 -23.62
C SER A 107 -8.20 -22.96 -23.03
N LYS A 108 -9.42 -23.16 -22.47
CA LYS A 108 -10.23 -22.10 -21.88
C LYS A 108 -9.80 -21.74 -20.47
N SER A 109 -9.41 -22.71 -19.66
CA SER A 109 -8.74 -22.43 -18.38
C SER A 109 -7.47 -21.62 -18.64
N LYS A 110 -6.66 -21.99 -19.63
CA LYS A 110 -5.48 -21.21 -20.00
C LYS A 110 -5.82 -19.76 -20.41
N GLU A 111 -6.84 -19.57 -21.25
CA GLU A 111 -7.27 -18.24 -21.70
C GLU A 111 -7.77 -17.36 -20.55
N LEU A 112 -8.55 -17.95 -19.63
CA LEU A 112 -8.98 -17.29 -18.40
C LEU A 112 -7.76 -16.88 -17.55
N ASN A 113 -6.80 -17.79 -17.34
CA ASN A 113 -5.59 -17.54 -16.57
C ASN A 113 -4.75 -16.38 -17.14
N ASP A 114 -4.51 -16.41 -18.44
CA ASP A 114 -3.75 -15.38 -19.15
C ASP A 114 -4.45 -14.01 -19.02
N LYS A 115 -5.78 -13.99 -19.07
CA LYS A 115 -6.59 -12.77 -18.92
C LYS A 115 -6.58 -12.23 -17.49
N LEU A 116 -6.68 -13.09 -16.49
CA LEU A 116 -6.61 -12.71 -15.09
C LEU A 116 -5.24 -12.13 -14.69
N ALA A 117 -4.15 -12.66 -15.25
CA ALA A 117 -2.79 -12.15 -15.02
C ALA A 117 -2.58 -10.70 -15.52
N THR A 118 -3.39 -10.28 -16.49
CA THR A 118 -3.28 -8.99 -17.17
C THR A 118 -4.41 -8.01 -16.82
N ALA A 119 -5.42 -8.43 -16.06
CA ALA A 119 -6.64 -7.66 -15.77
C ALA A 119 -6.38 -6.20 -15.34
N ASP A 120 -5.48 -5.95 -14.39
CA ASP A 120 -5.15 -4.58 -13.95
C ASP A 120 -4.53 -3.72 -15.06
N THR A 121 -3.66 -4.33 -15.86
CA THR A 121 -2.97 -3.67 -16.97
C THR A 121 -3.97 -3.38 -18.10
N ASP A 122 -4.90 -4.30 -18.35
CA ASP A 122 -5.94 -4.16 -19.36
C ASP A 122 -6.99 -3.11 -18.95
N ILE A 123 -7.47 -3.14 -17.70
CA ILE A 123 -8.39 -2.12 -17.16
C ILE A 123 -7.75 -0.74 -17.23
N SER A 124 -6.53 -0.60 -16.69
CA SER A 124 -5.84 0.69 -16.67
C SER A 124 -5.57 1.24 -18.07
N SER A 125 -5.27 0.37 -19.05
CA SER A 125 -5.10 0.77 -20.46
C SER A 125 -6.39 1.30 -21.09
N LYS A 126 -7.56 0.79 -20.67
CA LYS A 126 -8.88 1.26 -21.13
C LYS A 126 -9.31 2.58 -20.47
N ILE A 127 -8.76 2.91 -19.30
CA ILE A 127 -9.04 4.17 -18.60
C ILE A 127 -8.33 5.32 -19.31
N ASN A 128 -7.00 5.38 -19.22
CA ASN A 128 -6.16 6.34 -19.95
C ASN A 128 -4.65 5.98 -19.81
N PRO A 129 -3.76 6.60 -20.61
CA PRO A 129 -2.33 6.31 -20.56
C PRO A 129 -1.64 6.61 -19.21
N ASN A 130 -2.08 7.62 -18.46
CA ASN A 130 -1.46 7.98 -17.18
C ASN A 130 -1.75 6.92 -16.11
N VAL A 131 -3.01 6.48 -16.02
CA VAL A 131 -3.44 5.41 -15.12
C VAL A 131 -2.73 4.10 -15.48
N HIS A 132 -2.59 3.81 -16.78
CA HIS A 132 -1.84 2.66 -17.25
C HIS A 132 -0.36 2.70 -16.84
N LEU A 133 0.33 3.81 -17.08
CA LEU A 133 1.74 3.97 -16.69
C LEU A 133 1.93 3.85 -15.19
N TYR A 134 1.03 4.44 -14.39
CA TYR A 134 1.03 4.28 -12.95
C TYR A 134 0.91 2.81 -12.53
N VAL A 135 -0.07 2.07 -13.07
CA VAL A 135 -0.26 0.65 -12.74
C VAL A 135 0.95 -0.19 -13.14
N VAL A 136 1.54 0.06 -14.31
CA VAL A 136 2.75 -0.64 -14.76
C VAL A 136 3.93 -0.38 -13.82
N GLN A 137 4.17 0.88 -13.45
CA GLN A 137 5.27 1.23 -12.55
C GLN A 137 5.04 0.71 -11.13
N TYR A 138 3.79 0.80 -10.63
CA TYR A 138 3.38 0.22 -9.37
C TYR A 138 3.74 -1.27 -9.34
N LYS A 139 3.38 -2.04 -10.38
CA LYS A 139 3.72 -3.47 -10.47
C LYS A 139 5.23 -3.70 -10.50
N ALA A 140 5.97 -2.94 -11.31
CA ALA A 140 7.41 -3.11 -11.45
C ALA A 140 8.18 -2.87 -10.14
N ASN A 141 7.66 -2.03 -9.25
CA ASN A 141 8.31 -1.69 -7.99
C ASN A 141 7.98 -2.69 -6.85
N ASN A 142 7.04 -3.61 -7.03
CA ASN A 142 6.63 -4.57 -6.00
C ASN A 142 7.80 -5.40 -5.45
N ASP A 143 8.62 -5.97 -6.33
CA ASP A 143 9.71 -6.87 -5.94
C ASP A 143 10.81 -6.13 -5.19
N LEU A 144 11.13 -4.91 -5.63
CA LEU A 144 12.07 -4.04 -4.92
C LEU A 144 11.55 -3.75 -3.50
N ILE A 145 10.29 -3.33 -3.37
CA ILE A 145 9.67 -3.02 -2.08
C ILE A 145 9.66 -4.24 -1.14
N ALA A 146 9.34 -5.42 -1.67
CA ALA A 146 9.33 -6.66 -0.92
C ALA A 146 10.73 -7.14 -0.53
N SER A 147 11.74 -6.93 -1.38
CA SER A 147 13.14 -7.27 -1.07
C SER A 147 13.70 -6.50 0.14
N LYS A 148 13.06 -5.37 0.48
CA LYS A 148 13.39 -4.53 1.63
C LYS A 148 12.56 -4.84 2.87
N ALA A 149 11.57 -5.71 2.77
CA ALA A 149 10.68 -6.02 3.88
C ALA A 149 11.43 -6.78 5.00
N PRO A 150 11.42 -6.28 6.24
CA PRO A 150 11.85 -7.05 7.39
C PRO A 150 10.98 -8.32 7.53
N VAL A 151 11.54 -9.36 8.15
CA VAL A 151 10.83 -10.62 8.37
C VAL A 151 9.51 -10.37 9.09
N GLY A 152 8.42 -10.87 8.51
CA GLY A 152 7.06 -10.76 9.07
C GLY A 152 6.31 -9.50 8.67
N LEU A 153 6.90 -8.60 7.88
CA LEU A 153 6.19 -7.43 7.33
C LEU A 153 5.64 -7.73 5.94
N ASP A 154 4.33 -7.59 5.76
CA ASP A 154 3.70 -7.81 4.46
C ASP A 154 3.95 -6.64 3.48
N THR A 155 3.94 -6.93 2.18
CA THR A 155 4.18 -5.96 1.11
C THR A 155 3.20 -4.78 1.15
N ARG A 156 1.93 -5.00 1.55
CA ARG A 156 0.95 -3.91 1.68
C ARG A 156 1.38 -2.94 2.76
N THR A 157 1.80 -3.45 3.92
CA THR A 157 2.34 -2.60 4.99
C THR A 157 3.61 -1.90 4.52
N CYS A 158 4.51 -2.59 3.82
CA CYS A 158 5.71 -1.99 3.22
C CYS A 158 5.38 -0.81 2.28
N ARG A 159 4.50 -1.00 1.29
CA ARG A 159 4.02 0.08 0.40
C ARG A 159 3.43 1.25 1.16
N SER A 160 2.62 0.94 2.17
CA SER A 160 1.97 1.93 3.02
C SER A 160 2.99 2.82 3.74
N LEU A 161 4.04 2.22 4.29
CA LEU A 161 5.09 2.94 5.01
C LEU A 161 5.99 3.72 4.05
N LEU A 162 6.30 3.15 2.88
CA LEU A 162 7.13 3.82 1.87
C LEU A 162 6.44 5.06 1.29
N MET A 163 5.14 4.99 0.98
CA MET A 163 4.39 6.17 0.50
C MET A 163 4.33 7.28 1.55
N GLN A 164 4.14 6.91 2.83
CA GLN A 164 4.20 7.89 3.94
C GLN A 164 5.57 8.54 4.03
N PHE A 165 6.64 7.74 3.88
CA PHE A 165 8.00 8.24 3.90
C PHE A 165 8.31 9.17 2.74
N LEU A 166 7.94 8.82 1.50
CA LEU A 166 8.10 9.70 0.33
C LEU A 166 7.39 11.05 0.55
N ALA A 167 6.17 11.04 1.09
CA ALA A 167 5.45 12.25 1.43
C ALA A 167 6.14 13.08 2.53
N GLN A 168 6.69 12.42 3.55
CA GLN A 168 7.43 13.07 4.62
C GLN A 168 8.74 13.69 4.11
N VAL A 169 9.48 12.98 3.26
CA VAL A 169 10.69 13.50 2.60
C VAL A 169 10.35 14.73 1.77
N GLN A 170 9.33 14.65 0.92
CA GLN A 170 8.87 15.78 0.10
C GLN A 170 8.50 16.99 0.94
N HIS A 171 7.83 16.77 2.07
CA HIS A 171 7.44 17.84 2.99
C HIS A 171 8.65 18.51 3.66
N LEU A 172 9.59 17.71 4.17
CA LEU A 172 10.72 18.19 4.95
C LEU A 172 11.81 18.86 4.10
N ASP A 173 12.13 18.27 2.94
CA ASP A 173 13.15 18.82 2.04
C ASP A 173 12.55 19.76 0.97
N LYS A 174 11.22 19.93 0.95
CA LYS A 174 10.46 20.70 -0.05
C LYS A 174 10.67 20.20 -1.50
N LYS A 175 11.19 18.98 -1.65
CA LYS A 175 11.45 18.26 -2.90
C LYS A 175 11.56 16.77 -2.61
N LEU A 176 11.36 15.95 -3.64
CA LEU A 176 11.54 14.51 -3.55
C LEU A 176 12.62 14.07 -4.55
N ASP A 177 13.80 13.71 -4.03
CA ASP A 177 14.93 13.18 -4.81
C ASP A 177 15.68 12.09 -4.03
N ALA A 178 16.54 11.32 -4.72
CA ALA A 178 17.29 10.22 -4.11
C ALA A 178 18.25 10.65 -2.99
N VAL A 179 18.71 11.90 -3.00
CA VAL A 179 19.60 12.45 -1.97
C VAL A 179 18.83 12.69 -0.67
N GLY A 180 17.69 13.40 -0.75
CA GLY A 180 16.81 13.63 0.40
C GLY A 180 16.27 12.32 0.94
N PHE A 181 15.82 11.42 0.06
CA PHE A 181 15.35 10.10 0.45
C PHE A 181 16.37 9.34 1.31
N ARG A 182 17.63 9.22 0.85
CA ARG A 182 18.67 8.51 1.61
C ARG A 182 19.05 9.21 2.90
N LYS A 183 19.11 10.54 2.91
CA LYS A 183 19.36 11.34 4.12
C LYS A 183 18.36 10.98 5.23
N TYR A 184 17.08 10.88 4.90
CA TYR A 184 16.05 10.52 5.88
C TYR A 184 16.02 9.01 6.19
N ALA A 185 16.39 8.13 5.24
CA ALA A 185 16.50 6.70 5.50
C ALA A 185 17.68 6.39 6.44
N GLU A 186 18.81 7.09 6.27
CA GLU A 186 19.94 7.04 7.19
C GLU A 186 19.55 7.55 8.59
N SER A 187 18.75 8.61 8.65
CA SER A 187 18.20 9.13 9.91
C SER A 187 17.30 8.09 10.60
N ALA A 188 16.43 7.42 9.83
CA ALA A 188 15.60 6.33 10.34
C ALA A 188 16.45 5.18 10.90
N ARG A 189 17.54 4.80 10.23
CA ARG A 189 18.51 3.81 10.74
C ARG A 189 19.13 4.25 12.06
N LYS A 190 19.67 5.46 12.14
CA LYS A 190 20.29 5.99 13.37
C LYS A 190 19.31 6.02 14.53
N LEU A 191 18.06 6.37 14.27
CA LEU A 191 16.99 6.35 15.26
C LEU A 191 16.65 4.93 15.69
N PHE A 192 16.51 4.00 14.74
CA PHE A 192 16.23 2.59 15.02
C PHE A 192 17.32 1.94 15.90
N ASP A 193 18.58 2.26 15.63
CA ASP A 193 19.73 1.73 16.37
C ASP A 193 19.98 2.45 17.72
N SER A 194 19.27 3.56 17.98
CA SER A 194 19.49 4.42 19.14
C SER A 194 18.66 3.94 20.33
N SER A 195 19.29 3.68 21.48
CA SER A 195 18.58 3.37 22.73
C SER A 195 17.69 4.50 23.27
N GLU A 196 17.86 5.74 22.79
CA GLU A 196 16.96 6.85 23.15
C GLU A 196 15.58 6.73 22.49
N ILE A 197 15.45 5.97 21.39
CA ILE A 197 14.17 5.84 20.68
C ILE A 197 13.17 5.02 21.50
N ASP A 198 13.66 4.08 22.30
CA ASP A 198 12.86 3.29 23.23
C ASP A 198 12.14 4.19 24.25
N LYS A 199 12.79 5.26 24.68
CA LYS A 199 12.17 6.25 25.57
C LYS A 199 11.04 7.01 24.88
N VAL A 200 11.18 7.27 23.58
CA VAL A 200 10.11 7.90 22.78
C VAL A 200 8.92 6.96 22.65
N TYR A 201 9.17 5.66 22.43
CA TYR A 201 8.13 4.64 22.42
C TYR A 201 7.40 4.55 23.75
N ASP A 202 8.14 4.48 24.86
CA ASP A 202 7.57 4.42 26.22
C ASP A 202 6.72 5.66 26.52
N ALA A 203 7.18 6.84 26.10
CA ALA A 203 6.44 8.09 26.27
C ALA A 203 5.15 8.11 25.42
N LEU A 204 5.18 7.60 24.18
CA LEU A 204 3.98 7.45 23.33
C LEU A 204 2.99 6.42 23.89
N ASP A 205 3.48 5.28 24.38
CA ASP A 205 2.64 4.26 25.00
C ASP A 205 2.03 4.78 26.31
N THR A 206 2.77 5.57 27.10
CA THR A 206 2.26 6.26 28.29
C THR A 206 1.14 7.24 27.91
N LEU A 207 1.35 8.08 26.91
CA LEU A 207 0.31 8.98 26.40
C LEU A 207 -0.91 8.21 25.88
N ASN A 208 -0.70 7.10 25.18
CA ASN A 208 -1.78 6.25 24.68
C ASN A 208 -2.61 5.63 25.81
N LEU A 209 -1.99 5.27 26.93
CA LEU A 209 -2.68 4.71 28.10
C LEU A 209 -3.29 5.78 29.02
N SER A 210 -2.92 7.05 28.84
CA SER A 210 -3.47 8.18 29.58
C SER A 210 -4.88 8.59 29.12
N GLU A 211 -5.49 9.51 29.88
CA GLU A 211 -6.73 10.19 29.51
C GLU A 211 -6.56 11.16 28.31
N LYS A 212 -5.32 11.43 27.89
CA LYS A 212 -4.96 12.32 26.77
C LYS A 212 -5.46 13.75 26.98
N THR A 213 -5.38 14.22 28.23
CA THR A 213 -5.65 15.60 28.58
C THR A 213 -4.56 16.52 28.03
N ASP A 214 -4.80 17.84 28.03
CA ASP A 214 -3.76 18.82 27.66
C ASP A 214 -2.49 18.65 28.49
N ALA A 215 -2.62 18.30 29.78
CA ALA A 215 -1.47 18.05 30.65
C ALA A 215 -0.65 16.83 30.19
N ASP A 216 -1.30 15.74 29.82
CA ASP A 216 -0.64 14.53 29.30
C ASP A 216 0.11 14.84 28.00
N ILE A 217 -0.52 15.64 27.13
CA ILE A 217 0.05 16.06 25.86
C ILE A 217 1.25 17.00 26.09
N GLN A 218 1.14 17.96 27.00
CA GLN A 218 2.26 18.85 27.35
C GLN A 218 3.44 18.10 27.94
N GLN A 219 3.17 17.09 28.79
CA GLN A 219 4.21 16.23 29.32
C GLN A 219 4.95 15.50 28.20
N TYR A 220 4.22 14.95 27.23
CA TYR A 220 4.80 14.30 26.06
C TYR A 220 5.59 15.27 25.17
N MET A 221 5.05 16.47 24.91
CA MET A 221 5.75 17.51 24.13
C MET A 221 7.02 18.01 24.82
N GLY A 222 6.98 18.16 26.14
CA GLY A 222 8.15 18.49 26.96
C GLY A 222 9.23 17.40 26.89
N PHE A 223 8.83 16.13 26.90
CA PHE A 223 9.73 15.00 26.69
C PHE A 223 10.40 15.07 25.30
N ILE A 224 9.62 15.25 24.23
CA ILE A 224 10.14 15.38 22.86
C ILE A 224 11.15 16.53 22.74
N LYS A 225 10.83 17.68 23.33
CA LYS A 225 11.71 18.85 23.34
C LYS A 225 13.05 18.56 24.02
N GLY A 226 13.05 17.70 25.03
CA GLY A 226 14.23 17.30 25.77
C GLY A 226 15.14 16.29 25.06
N LEU A 227 14.74 15.76 23.89
CA LEU A 227 15.55 14.82 23.13
C LEU A 227 16.78 15.49 22.53
N ASN A 228 17.92 14.79 22.60
CA ASN A 228 19.21 15.30 22.13
C ASN A 228 19.67 14.59 20.84
N TYR A 229 18.84 14.67 19.81
CA TYR A 229 19.17 14.18 18.47
C TYR A 229 19.78 15.29 17.59
N PRO A 230 20.58 14.95 16.57
CA PRO A 230 20.91 15.90 15.51
C PRO A 230 19.64 16.38 14.81
N SER A 231 19.71 17.55 14.16
CA SER A 231 18.51 18.28 13.71
C SER A 231 17.61 17.48 12.75
N THR A 232 18.17 16.62 11.90
CA THR A 232 17.40 15.84 10.93
C THR A 232 16.63 14.71 11.62
N GLU A 233 17.30 13.96 12.48
CA GLU A 233 16.73 12.89 13.29
C GLU A 233 15.68 13.45 14.28
N LEU A 234 15.96 14.61 14.89
CA LEU A 234 15.02 15.28 15.79
C LEU A 234 13.74 15.69 15.06
N ALA A 235 13.86 16.32 13.89
CA ALA A 235 12.71 16.69 13.06
C ALA A 235 11.90 15.46 12.64
N PHE A 236 12.57 14.35 12.33
CA PHE A 236 11.92 13.09 11.96
C PHE A 236 11.12 12.50 13.13
N VAL A 237 11.71 12.43 14.33
CA VAL A 237 11.04 11.93 15.54
C VAL A 237 9.86 12.82 15.93
N GLN A 238 10.03 14.14 15.89
CA GLN A 238 8.99 15.12 16.20
C GLN A 238 7.78 14.95 15.28
N ASN A 239 8.00 14.96 13.96
CA ASN A 239 6.92 14.84 12.98
C ASN A 239 6.23 13.48 13.03
N THR A 240 6.99 12.40 13.18
CA THR A 240 6.41 11.05 13.29
C THR A 240 5.57 10.90 14.56
N SER A 241 6.03 11.48 15.67
CA SER A 241 5.27 11.50 16.94
C SER A 241 3.97 12.28 16.83
N ILE A 242 4.00 13.45 16.19
CA ILE A 242 2.81 14.29 15.93
C ILE A 242 1.81 13.54 15.04
N ALA A 243 2.28 12.88 13.98
CA ALA A 243 1.45 12.06 13.09
C ALA A 243 0.76 10.93 13.86
N ILE A 244 1.51 10.23 14.74
CA ILE A 244 0.98 9.17 15.60
C ILE A 244 -0.11 9.69 16.53
N MET A 245 0.12 10.84 17.20
CA MET A 245 -0.86 11.44 18.09
C MET A 245 -2.19 11.76 17.39
N SER A 246 -2.12 12.30 16.18
CA SER A 246 -3.33 12.63 15.41
C SER A 246 -4.04 11.37 14.92
N ILE A 247 -3.32 10.50 14.19
CA ILE A 247 -3.93 9.42 13.42
C ILE A 247 -4.27 8.21 14.29
N LYS A 248 -3.40 7.88 15.24
CA LYS A 248 -3.52 6.66 16.04
C LYS A 248 -4.11 6.91 17.42
N LEU A 249 -3.80 8.05 18.03
CA LEU A 249 -4.37 8.42 19.34
C LEU A 249 -5.65 9.23 19.22
N GLY A 250 -6.01 9.68 18.01
CA GLY A 250 -7.24 10.43 17.75
C GLY A 250 -7.24 11.82 18.40
N ILE A 251 -6.06 12.37 18.70
CA ILE A 251 -5.95 13.68 19.35
C ILE A 251 -6.17 14.75 18.28
N ALA A 252 -7.07 15.69 18.57
CA ALA A 252 -7.40 16.76 17.63
C ALA A 252 -6.16 17.60 17.27
N ASN A 253 -5.94 17.84 15.98
CA ASN A 253 -4.79 18.60 15.47
C ASN A 253 -4.61 19.96 16.13
N ARG A 254 -5.72 20.66 16.41
CA ARG A 254 -5.71 21.94 17.12
C ARG A 254 -5.08 21.80 18.51
N THR A 255 -5.47 20.77 19.26
CA THR A 255 -4.94 20.46 20.58
C THR A 255 -3.44 20.11 20.53
N ILE A 256 -3.01 19.35 19.52
CA ILE A 256 -1.59 19.03 19.32
C ILE A 256 -0.79 20.31 19.08
N LYS A 257 -1.29 21.19 18.21
CA LYS A 257 -0.65 22.48 17.86
C LYS A 257 -0.50 23.38 19.09
N GLU A 258 -1.59 23.63 19.81
CA GLU A 258 -1.61 24.50 20.99
C GLU A 258 -0.59 24.03 22.05
N ASN A 259 -0.51 22.73 22.29
CA ASN A 259 0.42 22.17 23.28
C ASN A 259 1.87 22.09 22.79
N ALA A 260 2.12 21.92 21.49
CA ALA A 260 3.47 21.96 20.92
C ALA A 260 4.05 23.38 20.90
N GLU A 261 3.22 24.39 20.58
CA GLU A 261 3.58 25.81 20.69
C GLU A 261 3.89 26.19 22.14
N ALA A 262 3.05 25.75 23.09
CA ALA A 262 3.30 25.96 24.53
C ALA A 262 4.62 25.32 25.00
N ALA A 263 4.98 24.17 24.43
CA ALA A 263 6.27 23.53 24.67
C ALA A 263 7.44 24.25 23.97
N GLY A 264 7.19 25.20 23.06
CA GLY A 264 8.23 25.91 22.31
C GLY A 264 8.93 25.03 21.27
N LEU A 265 8.23 24.02 20.76
CA LEU A 265 8.64 23.30 19.57
C LEU A 265 8.33 24.18 18.35
N GLN A 266 9.29 24.35 17.46
CA GLN A 266 9.00 24.94 16.15
C GLN A 266 8.21 23.92 15.36
N VAL A 267 6.89 24.05 15.45
CA VAL A 267 6.04 23.39 14.51
C VAL A 267 5.97 24.32 13.30
N GLU A 268 6.74 24.04 12.24
CA GLU A 268 6.63 24.69 10.94
C GLU A 268 5.26 24.34 10.33
N GLU A 269 4.23 24.92 10.94
CA GLU A 269 2.86 24.48 10.95
C GLU A 269 2.68 22.97 11.21
N VAL A 270 1.79 22.65 12.14
CA VAL A 270 1.02 21.41 12.05
C VAL A 270 0.12 21.67 10.84
N GLU A 271 0.72 21.66 9.65
CA GLU A 271 0.19 22.32 8.47
C GLU A 271 -0.93 21.42 7.98
N SER A 272 -2.07 22.02 7.63
CA SER A 272 -3.19 21.29 7.03
C SER A 272 -2.73 20.38 5.87
N SER A 273 -1.63 20.74 5.23
CA SER A 273 -0.95 20.00 4.17
C SER A 273 -0.21 18.74 4.64
N ALA A 274 0.55 18.74 5.75
CA ALA A 274 1.23 17.55 6.26
C ALA A 274 0.21 16.49 6.69
N PHE A 275 -0.84 16.92 7.39
CA PHE A 275 -1.97 16.04 7.68
C PHE A 275 -2.80 15.70 6.46
N GLY A 276 -2.94 16.61 5.50
CA GLY A 276 -3.61 16.33 4.22
C GLY A 276 -2.88 15.24 3.44
N MET A 277 -1.55 15.28 3.39
CA MET A 277 -0.71 14.26 2.76
C MET A 277 -0.79 12.93 3.53
N LEU A 278 -0.75 12.97 4.86
CA LEU A 278 -0.90 11.76 5.68
C LEU A 278 -2.30 11.15 5.61
N ASP A 279 -3.36 11.95 5.57
CA ASP A 279 -4.76 11.52 5.37
C ASP A 279 -4.95 10.94 3.96
N ALA A 280 -4.42 11.61 2.92
CA ALA A 280 -4.42 11.10 1.56
C ALA A 280 -3.67 9.77 1.46
N THR A 281 -2.53 9.66 2.15
CA THR A 281 -1.79 8.40 2.24
C THR A 281 -2.57 7.35 3.03
N GLY A 282 -3.24 7.71 4.12
CA GLY A 282 -4.14 6.83 4.86
C GLY A 282 -5.27 6.28 3.98
N LYS A 283 -5.88 7.12 3.15
CA LYS A 283 -6.87 6.71 2.15
C LYS A 283 -6.27 5.77 1.12
N PHE A 284 -5.10 6.09 0.58
CA PHE A 284 -4.38 5.21 -0.34
C PHE A 284 -4.15 3.82 0.28
N ILE A 285 -3.75 3.75 1.55
CA ILE A 285 -3.53 2.50 2.28
C ILE A 285 -4.82 1.69 2.39
N THR A 286 -5.94 2.33 2.72
CA THR A 286 -7.26 1.67 2.74
C THR A 286 -7.63 1.12 1.36
N VAL A 287 -7.35 1.88 0.29
CA VAL A 287 -7.63 1.47 -1.09
C VAL A 287 -6.79 0.27 -1.51
N VAL A 288 -5.49 0.25 -1.17
CA VAL A 288 -4.63 -0.91 -1.39
C VAL A 288 -5.10 -2.12 -0.57
N ALA A 289 -5.63 -1.92 0.64
CA ALA A 289 -6.17 -3.01 1.43
C ALA A 289 -7.39 -3.69 0.75
N VAL A 290 -8.22 -2.93 0.03
CA VAL A 290 -9.37 -3.47 -0.71
C VAL A 290 -8.93 -4.39 -1.86
N ILE A 291 -7.90 -4.02 -2.62
CA ILE A 291 -7.41 -4.91 -3.69
C ILE A 291 -6.67 -6.13 -3.11
N MET A 292 -6.07 -6.00 -1.92
CA MET A 292 -5.47 -7.15 -1.24
C MET A 292 -6.52 -8.12 -0.68
N SER A 293 -7.72 -7.67 -0.28
CA SER A 293 -8.79 -8.60 0.13
C SER A 293 -9.31 -9.47 -1.01
N VAL A 294 -9.14 -9.05 -2.27
CA VAL A 294 -9.41 -9.92 -3.44
C VAL A 294 -8.56 -11.18 -3.36
N VAL A 295 -7.31 -11.06 -2.93
CA VAL A 295 -6.40 -12.19 -2.80
C VAL A 295 -6.91 -13.18 -1.76
N ASP A 296 -7.42 -12.71 -0.63
CA ASP A 296 -8.03 -13.55 0.39
C ASP A 296 -9.27 -14.30 -0.15
N THR A 297 -10.18 -13.59 -0.84
CA THR A 297 -11.35 -14.20 -1.50
C THR A 297 -10.92 -15.28 -2.50
N VAL A 298 -9.85 -15.05 -3.24
CA VAL A 298 -9.34 -16.03 -4.21
C VAL A 298 -8.78 -17.26 -3.49
N PHE A 299 -8.03 -17.10 -2.40
CA PHE A 299 -7.58 -18.25 -1.61
C PHE A 299 -8.72 -19.05 -1.02
N GLU A 300 -9.79 -18.39 -0.57
CA GLU A 300 -11.00 -19.08 -0.12
C GLU A 300 -11.59 -19.95 -1.22
N ILE A 301 -11.69 -19.45 -2.46
CA ILE A 301 -12.14 -20.24 -3.62
C ILE A 301 -11.20 -21.41 -3.90
N LEU A 302 -9.88 -21.21 -3.81
CA LEU A 302 -8.90 -22.27 -4.06
C LEU A 302 -8.95 -23.39 -3.03
N ASN A 303 -9.33 -23.09 -1.80
CA ASN A 303 -9.46 -24.09 -0.75
C ASN A 303 -10.71 -24.97 -0.91
N ILE A 304 -11.59 -24.67 -1.87
CA ILE A 304 -12.75 -25.51 -2.20
C ILE A 304 -12.25 -26.78 -2.90
N VAL A 305 -12.54 -27.93 -2.28
CA VAL A 305 -12.11 -29.26 -2.77
C VAL A 305 -12.94 -29.71 -3.98
N ASP A 306 -14.23 -29.37 -4.02
CA ASP A 306 -15.09 -29.69 -5.14
C ASP A 306 -14.88 -28.70 -6.28
N VAL A 307 -14.42 -29.21 -7.43
CA VAL A 307 -14.05 -28.38 -8.57
C VAL A 307 -15.26 -27.67 -9.20
N VAL A 308 -16.43 -28.30 -9.17
CA VAL A 308 -17.66 -27.70 -9.68
C VAL A 308 -18.09 -26.56 -8.75
N GLU A 309 -17.98 -26.73 -7.44
CA GLU A 309 -18.21 -25.66 -6.47
C GLU A 309 -17.18 -24.53 -6.62
N GLN A 310 -15.90 -24.86 -6.77
CA GLN A 310 -14.82 -23.90 -6.99
C GLN A 310 -15.05 -23.03 -8.24
N THR A 311 -15.41 -23.64 -9.36
CA THR A 311 -15.66 -22.92 -10.62
C THR A 311 -16.94 -22.09 -10.58
N ASN A 312 -17.98 -22.54 -9.87
CA ASN A 312 -19.17 -21.73 -9.59
C ASN A 312 -18.83 -20.49 -8.74
N ASP A 313 -18.08 -20.67 -7.67
CA ASP A 313 -17.69 -19.57 -6.79
C ASP A 313 -16.77 -18.58 -7.49
N MET A 314 -15.86 -19.05 -8.34
CA MET A 314 -15.07 -18.17 -9.22
C MET A 314 -15.96 -17.30 -10.10
N CYS A 315 -16.96 -17.88 -10.78
CA CYS A 315 -17.91 -17.11 -11.60
C CYS A 315 -18.66 -16.05 -10.76
N ASN A 316 -19.15 -16.45 -9.59
CA ASN A 316 -19.93 -15.59 -8.70
C ASN A 316 -19.09 -14.42 -8.16
N GLN A 317 -17.87 -14.69 -7.69
CA GLN A 317 -16.99 -13.67 -7.12
C GLN A 317 -16.42 -12.73 -8.18
N LEU A 318 -16.12 -13.22 -9.38
CA LEU A 318 -15.76 -12.38 -10.52
C LEU A 318 -16.89 -11.43 -10.91
N ASN A 319 -18.15 -11.85 -10.85
CA ASN A 319 -19.29 -10.96 -11.10
C ASN A 319 -19.79 -10.21 -9.85
N GLY A 320 -19.07 -10.32 -8.73
CA GLY A 320 -19.46 -9.75 -7.43
C GLY A 320 -18.29 -9.06 -6.74
N THR A 321 -17.87 -9.59 -5.59
CA THR A 321 -16.91 -8.94 -4.67
C THR A 321 -15.59 -8.54 -5.33
N ILE A 322 -15.06 -9.37 -6.25
CA ILE A 322 -13.78 -9.08 -6.91
C ILE A 322 -13.93 -7.87 -7.83
N LYS A 323 -14.97 -7.85 -8.66
CA LYS A 323 -15.28 -6.73 -9.55
C LYS A 323 -15.50 -5.43 -8.79
N ASP A 324 -16.27 -5.48 -7.71
CA ASP A 324 -16.52 -4.31 -6.86
C ASP A 324 -15.24 -3.81 -6.18
N SER A 325 -14.36 -4.72 -5.76
CA SER A 325 -13.05 -4.37 -5.20
C SER A 325 -12.17 -3.64 -6.20
N TYR A 326 -12.20 -4.03 -7.48
CA TYR A 326 -11.51 -3.32 -8.55
C TYR A 326 -12.08 -1.91 -8.79
N LYS A 327 -13.40 -1.75 -8.79
CA LYS A 327 -14.04 -0.41 -8.86
C LYS A 327 -13.62 0.46 -7.68
N ASN A 328 -13.66 -0.09 -6.48
CA ASN A 328 -13.25 0.59 -5.25
C ASN A 328 -11.77 0.96 -5.28
N TYR A 329 -10.91 0.08 -5.84
CA TYR A 329 -9.50 0.37 -6.02
C TYR A 329 -9.27 1.58 -6.93
N PHE A 330 -9.79 1.54 -8.17
CA PHE A 330 -9.52 2.60 -9.14
C PHE A 330 -10.15 3.95 -8.74
N ASN A 331 -11.38 3.96 -8.23
CA ASN A 331 -11.99 5.18 -7.69
C ASN A 331 -11.29 5.66 -6.42
N GLY A 332 -10.78 4.73 -5.63
CA GLY A 332 -10.01 5.00 -4.43
C GLY A 332 -8.68 5.70 -4.72
N ILE A 333 -7.88 5.18 -5.67
CA ILE A 333 -6.59 5.79 -6.02
C ILE A 333 -6.78 7.16 -6.66
N LYS A 334 -7.87 7.35 -7.44
CA LYS A 334 -8.30 8.66 -7.95
C LYS A 334 -8.51 9.65 -6.80
N THR A 335 -9.34 9.27 -5.84
CA THR A 335 -9.68 10.12 -4.69
C THR A 335 -8.44 10.42 -3.84
N ALA A 336 -7.60 9.42 -3.58
CA ALA A 336 -6.38 9.58 -2.81
C ALA A 336 -5.38 10.51 -3.52
N SER A 337 -5.20 10.35 -4.83
CA SER A 337 -4.35 11.22 -5.67
C SER A 337 -4.83 12.67 -5.65
N GLN A 338 -6.13 12.91 -5.83
CA GLN A 338 -6.71 14.25 -5.77
C GLN A 338 -6.48 14.91 -4.40
N LYS A 339 -6.69 14.16 -3.31
CA LYS A 339 -6.45 14.66 -1.95
C LYS A 339 -4.98 14.94 -1.67
N TYR A 340 -4.09 14.12 -2.23
CA TYR A 340 -2.66 14.35 -2.14
C TYR A 340 -2.26 15.64 -2.87
N ASN A 341 -2.77 15.84 -4.09
CA ASN A 341 -2.57 17.07 -4.87
C ASN A 341 -3.05 18.32 -4.13
N GLU A 342 -4.25 18.27 -3.55
CA GLU A 342 -4.78 19.37 -2.73
C GLU A 342 -3.83 19.70 -1.58
N ALA A 343 -3.28 18.68 -0.92
CA ALA A 343 -2.38 18.86 0.21
C ALA A 343 -1.02 19.47 -0.19
N ILE A 344 -0.39 18.99 -1.28
CA ILE A 344 0.88 19.55 -1.76
C ILE A 344 0.72 20.97 -2.32
N ALA A 345 -0.41 21.27 -2.97
CA ALA A 345 -0.71 22.61 -3.47
C ALA A 345 -0.88 23.61 -2.32
N GLN A 346 -1.56 23.21 -1.23
CA GLN A 346 -1.70 24.03 -0.03
C GLN A 346 -0.36 24.28 0.68
N ALA A 347 0.59 23.34 0.59
CA ALA A 347 1.95 23.48 1.13
C ALA A 347 2.90 24.33 0.27
N GLY A 348 2.49 24.74 -0.94
CA GLY A 348 3.39 25.38 -1.89
C GLY A 348 4.51 24.45 -2.39
N LEU A 349 4.25 23.14 -2.44
CA LEU A 349 5.20 22.09 -2.86
C LEU A 349 5.03 21.63 -4.32
N ALA A 350 4.04 22.19 -5.02
CA ALA A 350 3.61 21.78 -6.36
C ALA A 350 4.50 22.29 -7.49
#